data_AF-A0A382X891-F1
#
_entry.id   AF-A0A382X891-F1
#
_cell.length_a   1.000
_cell.length_b   1.000
_cell.length_c   1.000
_cell.angle_alpha   90.00
_cell.angle_beta   90.00
_cell.angle_gamma   90.00
#
_symmetry.space_group_name_H-M   'P 1'
#
loop_
_entity.id
_entity.type
_entity.pdbx_description
1 polymer ?
#
loop_
_entity_poly.entity_id
_entity_poly.type
_entity_poly.pdbx_seq_one_letter_code
_entity_poly.pdbx_strand_id
1 'polypeptide(L)'
;LGSFLSGGIDSSLITALMQANASEPVRTFSIGFEDSAFNEAEHAAIIAAHLGTNHTEYRLTEADALAVIPDLPHIYDEPFADSSQIPTLLLCRLARQEVTVALTGDGGDEVFGGYNRYLFVPEAWRQASRLPKLLRSQLGKVARIMHLLGGTRNFLLRSAIRRVGLPVSTLEKISSLGNVLGVSDTMRDLYVGLTRTFVQPELFLQDKTESSYNNNPDLDTIQDLLGPAEWMMAMDSLSYLPGDILVKVDRAAMSVSLETRAPFLDSRIVEA
;
A
#
# COMPACT_ATOMS: atom_id res chain seq x y z
N LEU A 1 13.46 19.90 10.62
CA LEU A 1 13.28 18.93 9.51
C LEU A 1 13.63 17.56 10.06
N GLY A 2 12.77 16.57 9.82
CA GLY A 2 13.02 15.17 10.16
C GLY A 2 12.74 14.26 8.96
N SER A 3 12.81 12.95 9.18
CA SER A 3 12.46 11.94 8.18
C SER A 3 11.61 10.83 8.81
N PHE A 4 10.61 10.36 8.08
CA PHE A 4 9.95 9.10 8.41
C PHE A 4 10.85 7.95 7.97
N LEU A 5 11.10 7.00 8.88
CA LEU A 5 12.00 5.88 8.63
C LEU A 5 11.28 4.56 8.91
N SER A 6 11.21 3.71 7.89
CA SER A 6 10.76 2.32 7.99
C SER A 6 11.90 1.35 7.65
N GLY A 7 11.60 0.05 7.62
CA GLY A 7 12.52 -0.97 7.10
C GLY A 7 12.65 -0.98 5.57
N GLY A 8 11.88 -0.14 4.87
CA GLY A 8 11.86 -0.08 3.41
C GLY A 8 13.05 0.65 2.81
N ILE A 9 13.38 0.30 1.56
CA ILE A 9 14.51 0.91 0.83
C ILE A 9 14.28 2.39 0.53
N ASP A 10 13.04 2.78 0.27
CA ASP A 10 12.64 4.14 -0.11
C ASP A 10 12.92 5.15 1.01
N SER A 11 12.37 4.92 2.21
CA SER A 11 12.63 5.77 3.37
C SER A 11 14.09 5.72 3.82
N SER A 12 14.74 4.57 3.67
CA SER A 12 16.16 4.41 3.99
C SER A 12 17.03 5.27 3.09
N LEU A 13 16.75 5.29 1.78
CA LEU A 13 17.47 6.09 0.80
C LEU A 13 17.29 7.58 1.07
N ILE A 14 16.06 8.04 1.29
CA ILE A 14 15.78 9.44 1.63
C ILE A 14 16.50 9.85 2.92
N THR A 15 16.44 9.01 3.96
CA THR A 15 17.11 9.28 5.23
C THR A 15 18.63 9.30 5.08
N ALA A 16 19.21 8.38 4.32
CA ALA A 16 20.65 8.33 4.06
C ALA A 16 21.13 9.58 3.31
N LEU A 17 20.40 10.01 2.27
CA LEU A 17 20.70 11.23 1.54
C LEU A 17 20.56 12.48 2.43
N MET A 18 19.50 12.54 3.25
CA MET A 18 19.31 13.62 4.21
C MET A 18 20.46 13.68 5.23
N GLN A 19 20.87 12.53 5.76
CA GLN A 19 21.95 12.43 6.75
C GLN A 19 23.32 12.78 6.15
N ALA A 20 23.59 12.37 4.92
CA ALA A 20 24.84 12.70 4.22
C ALA A 20 25.00 14.21 3.94
N ASN A 21 23.89 14.95 3.90
CA ASN A 21 23.87 16.40 3.68
C ASN A 21 23.63 17.20 4.97
N ALA A 22 23.48 16.54 6.12
CA ALA A 22 23.23 17.19 7.40
C ALA A 22 24.52 17.44 8.19
N SER A 23 24.59 18.58 8.88
CA SER A 23 25.69 18.90 9.82
C SER A 23 25.50 18.30 11.21
N GLU A 24 24.28 17.85 11.53
CA GLU A 24 23.90 17.24 12.79
C GLU A 24 23.12 15.93 12.52
N PRO A 25 23.04 15.00 13.48
CA PRO A 25 22.21 13.80 13.34
C PRO A 25 20.77 14.14 12.96
N VAL A 26 20.28 13.57 11.86
CA VAL A 26 18.92 13.75 11.38
C VAL A 26 17.95 13.15 12.40
N ARG A 27 16.85 13.84 12.67
CA ARG A 27 15.76 13.29 13.49
C ARG A 27 14.94 12.33 12.64
N THR A 28 14.85 11.08 13.05
CA THR A 28 14.10 10.04 12.36
C THR A 28 13.01 9.48 13.25
N PHE A 29 11.86 9.17 12.67
CA PHE A 29 10.67 8.73 13.40
C PHE A 29 10.13 7.42 12.82
N SER A 30 9.76 6.48 13.69
CA SER A 30 9.16 5.20 13.30
C SER A 30 8.01 4.81 14.25
N ILE A 31 7.11 3.96 13.75
CA ILE A 31 6.07 3.30 14.55
C ILE A 31 6.38 1.81 14.61
N GLY A 32 6.41 1.27 15.82
CA GLY A 32 6.48 -0.17 16.08
C GLY A 32 5.15 -0.71 16.56
N PHE A 33 4.92 -2.01 16.37
CA PHE A 33 3.72 -2.72 16.83
C PHE A 33 4.08 -3.72 17.94
N GLU A 34 3.15 -4.00 18.85
CA GLU A 34 3.33 -5.05 19.88
C GLU A 34 3.42 -6.45 19.25
N ASP A 35 2.66 -6.68 18.17
CA ASP A 35 2.72 -7.93 17.43
C ASP A 35 3.96 -7.96 16.54
N SER A 36 4.93 -8.81 16.92
CA SER A 36 6.15 -9.07 16.17
C SER A 36 5.93 -9.45 14.70
N ALA A 37 4.78 -10.02 14.33
CA ALA A 37 4.48 -10.35 12.93
C ALA A 37 4.30 -9.11 12.03
N PHE A 38 4.04 -7.95 12.63
CA PHE A 38 3.80 -6.68 11.93
C PHE A 38 4.80 -5.59 12.33
N ASN A 39 5.79 -5.90 13.17
CA ASN A 39 6.72 -4.92 13.70
C ASN A 39 7.96 -4.75 12.80
N GLU A 40 7.99 -3.68 12.00
CA GLU A 40 9.16 -3.30 11.19
C GLU A 40 10.11 -2.32 11.91
N ALA A 41 9.77 -1.86 13.11
CA ALA A 41 10.57 -0.86 13.82
C ALA A 41 11.98 -1.35 14.16
N GLU A 42 12.18 -2.67 14.34
CA GLU A 42 13.51 -3.25 14.54
C GLU A 42 14.43 -2.99 13.34
N HIS A 43 13.90 -3.08 12.11
CA HIS A 43 14.68 -2.76 10.91
C HIS A 43 14.99 -1.28 10.84
N ALA A 44 14.01 -0.41 11.13
CA ALA A 44 14.20 1.03 11.18
C ALA A 44 15.28 1.43 12.20
N ALA A 45 15.30 0.80 13.38
CA ALA A 45 16.32 1.03 14.42
C ALA A 45 17.72 0.60 13.97
N ILE A 46 17.86 -0.53 13.25
CA ILE A 46 19.14 -0.96 12.67
C ILE A 46 19.64 0.06 11.64
N ILE A 47 18.75 0.53 10.76
CA ILE A 47 19.08 1.54 9.74
C ILE A 47 19.47 2.86 10.40
N ALA A 48 18.71 3.31 11.39
CA ALA A 48 19.02 4.51 12.15
C ALA A 48 20.38 4.46 12.84
N ALA A 49 20.71 3.33 13.47
CA ALA A 49 22.01 3.10 14.09
C ALA A 49 23.14 3.09 13.06
N HIS A 50 22.91 2.49 11.89
CA HIS A 50 23.88 2.48 10.79
C HIS A 50 24.15 3.88 10.23
N LEU A 51 23.10 4.69 10.05
CA LEU A 51 23.19 6.05 9.54
C LEU A 51 23.65 7.07 10.59
N GLY A 52 23.58 6.73 11.88
CA GLY A 52 23.92 7.64 12.98
C GLY A 52 22.87 8.72 13.21
N THR A 53 21.60 8.43 12.95
CA THR A 53 20.48 9.38 13.11
C THR A 53 20.03 9.47 14.57
N ASN A 54 19.42 10.59 14.96
CA ASN A 54 18.70 10.70 16.22
C ASN A 54 17.29 10.11 16.07
N HIS A 55 17.13 8.84 16.46
CA HIS A 55 15.92 8.06 16.19
C HIS A 55 14.94 8.02 17.35
N THR A 56 13.69 8.33 17.07
CA THR A 56 12.56 8.20 18.00
C THR A 56 11.58 7.14 17.47
N GLU A 57 11.48 6.01 18.17
CA GLU A 57 10.47 4.98 17.92
C GLU A 57 9.30 5.16 18.89
N TYR A 58 8.07 5.04 18.40
CA TYR A 58 6.90 4.90 19.26
C TYR A 58 6.24 3.53 19.07
N ARG A 59 6.11 2.79 20.17
CA ARG A 59 5.44 1.48 20.19
C ARG A 59 3.93 1.69 20.34
N LEU A 60 3.21 1.47 19.24
CA LEU A 60 1.76 1.58 19.17
C LEU A 60 1.10 0.43 19.93
N THR A 61 0.15 0.78 20.81
CA THR A 61 -0.70 -0.17 21.52
C THR A 61 -2.11 -0.23 20.92
N GLU A 62 -2.87 -1.28 21.23
CA GLU A 62 -4.29 -1.37 20.85
C GLU A 62 -5.10 -0.18 21.40
N ALA A 63 -4.78 0.27 22.63
CA ALA A 63 -5.43 1.41 23.25
C ALA A 63 -5.19 2.71 22.47
N ASP A 64 -3.96 2.92 21.97
CA ASP A 64 -3.64 4.08 21.12
C ASP A 64 -4.44 4.05 19.81
N ALA A 65 -4.55 2.87 19.19
CA ALA A 65 -5.32 2.69 17.97
C ALA A 65 -6.81 2.99 18.20
N LEU A 66 -7.41 2.51 19.29
CA LEU A 66 -8.80 2.78 19.63
C LEU A 66 -9.04 4.26 19.95
N ALA A 67 -8.09 4.91 20.62
CA ALA A 67 -8.19 6.31 21.01
C ALA A 67 -8.25 7.27 19.82
N VAL A 68 -7.68 6.93 18.66
CA VAL A 68 -7.72 7.81 17.48
C VAL A 68 -8.97 7.64 16.60
N ILE A 69 -9.71 6.53 16.74
CA ILE A 69 -10.89 6.24 15.90
C ILE A 69 -11.90 7.40 15.85
N PRO A 70 -12.27 8.05 16.97
CA PRO A 70 -13.20 9.17 16.94
C PRO A 70 -12.73 10.38 16.11
N ASP A 71 -11.41 10.55 15.94
CA ASP A 71 -10.84 11.67 15.20
C ASP A 71 -10.80 11.41 13.69
N LEU A 72 -10.73 10.14 13.26
CA LEU A 72 -10.51 9.78 11.85
C LEU A 72 -11.52 10.41 10.87
N PRO A 73 -12.84 10.44 11.15
CA PRO A 73 -13.79 11.08 10.23
C PRO A 73 -13.57 12.59 10.08
N HIS A 74 -13.03 13.25 11.10
CA HIS A 74 -12.73 14.68 11.07
C HIS A 74 -11.39 14.99 10.40
N ILE A 75 -10.45 14.04 10.43
CA ILE A 75 -9.15 14.17 9.78
C ILE A 75 -9.27 13.90 8.29
N TYR A 76 -10.03 12.86 7.92
CA TYR A 76 -10.12 12.40 6.55
C TYR A 76 -11.36 12.91 5.80
N ASP A 77 -12.30 13.59 6.45
CA ASP A 77 -13.52 14.19 5.84
C ASP A 77 -14.44 13.23 5.05
N GLU A 78 -14.08 11.95 4.93
CA GLU A 78 -14.81 10.91 4.24
C GLU A 78 -14.44 9.53 4.82
N PRO A 79 -15.24 8.47 4.57
CA PRO A 79 -14.84 7.11 4.89
C PRO A 79 -13.53 6.74 4.17
N PHE A 80 -12.42 6.74 4.90
CA PHE A 80 -11.10 6.47 4.37
C PHE A 80 -10.60 5.09 4.85
N ALA A 81 -10.42 4.16 3.91
CA ALA A 81 -10.25 2.74 4.18
C ALA A 81 -8.82 2.23 3.92
N ASP A 82 -7.82 3.00 4.37
CA ASP A 82 -6.41 2.60 4.39
C ASP A 82 -6.05 2.04 5.78
N SER A 83 -5.45 0.84 5.82
CA SER A 83 -5.05 0.17 7.07
C SER A 83 -3.94 0.88 7.83
N SER A 84 -3.15 1.71 7.14
CA SER A 84 -2.04 2.49 7.67
C SER A 84 -2.43 3.92 8.10
N GLN A 85 -3.70 4.31 8.00
CA GLN A 85 -4.15 5.65 8.43
C GLN A 85 -3.92 5.92 9.93
N ILE A 86 -4.10 4.89 10.77
CA ILE A 86 -3.88 4.96 12.23
C ILE A 86 -2.39 5.12 12.56
N PRO A 87 -1.48 4.21 12.12
CA PRO A 87 -0.06 4.37 12.41
C PRO A 87 0.52 5.63 11.79
N THR A 88 0.05 6.05 10.60
CA THR A 88 0.51 7.31 9.98
C THR A 88 0.14 8.53 10.82
N LEU A 89 -1.09 8.58 11.36
CA LEU A 89 -1.51 9.66 12.25
C LEU A 89 -0.67 9.70 13.54
N LEU A 90 -0.41 8.54 14.15
CA LEU A 90 0.42 8.45 15.35
C LEU A 90 1.88 8.81 15.07
N LEU A 91 2.43 8.42 13.92
CA LEU A 91 3.75 8.83 13.45
C LEU A 91 3.84 10.35 13.27
N CYS A 92 2.83 10.96 12.65
CA CYS A 92 2.76 12.41 12.48
C CYS A 92 2.68 13.13 13.84
N ARG A 93 1.86 12.63 14.78
CA ARG A 93 1.77 13.15 16.16
C ARG A 93 3.12 13.07 16.88
N LEU A 94 3.86 11.97 16.72
CA LEU A 94 5.20 11.79 17.28
C LEU A 94 6.18 12.80 16.68
N ALA A 95 6.32 12.82 15.36
CA ALA A 95 7.27 13.68 14.66
C ALA A 95 7.01 15.16 14.94
N ARG A 96 5.73 15.56 15.04
CA ARG A 96 5.35 16.94 15.31
C ARG A 96 5.87 17.47 16.64
N GLN A 97 6.11 16.61 17.63
CA GLN A 97 6.66 17.02 18.93
C GLN A 97 8.07 17.62 18.78
N GLU A 98 8.79 17.25 17.74
CA GLU A 98 10.20 17.60 17.55
C GLU A 98 10.49 18.41 16.28
N VAL A 99 9.68 18.26 15.23
CA VAL A 99 9.88 18.91 13.93
C VAL A 99 8.58 19.46 13.36
N THR A 100 8.70 20.46 12.48
CA THR A 100 7.57 21.03 11.72
C THR A 100 7.50 20.53 10.28
N VAL A 101 8.56 19.88 9.78
CA VAL A 101 8.64 19.31 8.43
C VAL A 101 9.27 17.93 8.50
N ALA A 102 8.73 16.95 7.77
CA ALA A 102 9.27 15.61 7.62
C ALA A 102 9.40 15.20 6.15
N LEU A 103 10.52 14.58 5.77
CA LEU A 103 10.67 13.91 4.48
C LEU A 103 10.09 12.48 4.56
N THR A 104 9.44 12.04 3.49
CA THR A 104 8.85 10.71 3.38
C THR A 104 9.43 9.95 2.19
N GLY A 105 9.27 8.62 2.20
CA GLY A 105 9.61 7.76 1.07
C GLY A 105 8.46 7.56 0.08
N ASP A 106 7.35 8.30 0.22
CA ASP A 106 6.17 8.12 -0.62
C ASP A 106 6.46 8.43 -2.09
N GLY A 107 5.81 7.72 -3.01
CA GLY A 107 6.02 7.83 -4.44
C GLY A 107 7.17 6.97 -5.00
N GLY A 108 8.00 6.35 -4.14
CA GLY A 108 9.09 5.49 -4.58
C GLY A 108 8.59 4.27 -5.37
N ASP A 109 7.60 3.56 -4.83
CA ASP A 109 6.99 2.40 -5.49
C ASP A 109 6.35 2.75 -6.84
N GLU A 110 5.62 3.86 -6.93
CA GLU A 110 4.94 4.29 -8.16
C GLU A 110 5.92 4.73 -9.25
N VAL A 111 6.94 5.50 -8.88
CA VAL A 111 7.92 6.02 -9.84
C VAL A 111 8.88 4.92 -10.32
N PHE A 112 9.32 4.02 -9.43
CA PHE A 112 10.35 3.02 -9.74
C PHE A 112 9.84 1.59 -9.90
N GLY A 113 8.52 1.38 -9.85
CA GLY A 113 7.93 0.05 -10.06
C GLY A 113 8.16 -0.90 -8.88
N GLY A 114 8.16 -0.40 -7.65
CA GLY A 114 8.48 -1.17 -6.44
C GLY A 114 7.38 -2.13 -5.99
N TYR A 115 6.12 -1.90 -6.38
CA TYR A 115 5.05 -2.84 -6.01
C TYR A 115 5.14 -4.17 -6.74
N ASN A 116 5.09 -5.25 -5.96
CA ASN A 116 5.02 -6.63 -6.48
C ASN A 116 3.94 -6.83 -7.55
N ARG A 117 2.82 -6.08 -7.46
CA ARG A 117 1.69 -6.18 -8.40
C ARG A 117 2.09 -5.89 -9.84
N TYR A 118 3.05 -5.01 -10.07
CA TYR A 118 3.55 -4.71 -11.41
C TYR A 118 4.19 -5.93 -12.08
N LEU A 119 4.75 -6.85 -11.28
CA LEU A 119 5.40 -8.06 -11.79
C LEU A 119 4.41 -9.23 -11.92
N PHE A 120 3.61 -9.49 -10.88
CA PHE A 120 2.80 -10.72 -10.85
C PHE A 120 1.45 -10.59 -11.55
N VAL A 121 0.82 -9.41 -11.55
CA VAL A 121 -0.55 -9.22 -12.09
C VAL A 121 -0.58 -9.44 -13.60
N PRO A 122 0.34 -8.86 -14.41
CA PRO A 122 0.33 -9.08 -15.85
C PRO A 122 0.45 -10.55 -16.23
N GLU A 123 1.32 -11.30 -15.54
CA GLU A 123 1.53 -12.71 -15.82
C GLU A 123 0.33 -13.57 -15.37
N ALA A 124 -0.21 -13.29 -14.19
CA ALA A 124 -1.43 -13.94 -13.71
C ALA A 124 -2.61 -13.71 -14.67
N TRP A 125 -2.77 -12.48 -15.17
CA TRP A 125 -3.82 -12.14 -16.14
C TRP A 125 -3.62 -12.83 -17.49
N ARG A 126 -2.38 -12.86 -18.01
CA ARG A 126 -2.04 -13.55 -19.28
C ARG A 126 -2.44 -15.02 -19.25
N GLN A 127 -2.27 -15.69 -18.12
CA GLN A 127 -2.66 -17.09 -17.95
C GLN A 127 -4.18 -17.23 -17.74
N ALA A 128 -4.76 -16.42 -16.86
CA ALA A 128 -6.17 -16.51 -16.49
C ALA A 128 -7.13 -16.10 -17.62
N SER A 129 -6.75 -15.12 -18.45
CA SER A 129 -7.56 -14.62 -19.58
C SER A 129 -7.76 -15.66 -20.70
N ARG A 130 -6.98 -16.75 -20.71
CA ARG A 130 -7.18 -17.89 -21.63
C ARG A 130 -8.37 -18.76 -21.23
N LEU A 131 -8.83 -18.68 -19.99
CA LEU A 131 -9.96 -19.44 -19.50
C LEU A 131 -11.27 -18.67 -19.72
N PRO A 132 -12.35 -19.33 -20.17
CA PRO A 132 -13.67 -18.72 -20.22
C PRO A 132 -14.08 -18.12 -18.88
N LYS A 133 -14.77 -16.96 -18.91
CA LYS A 133 -15.22 -16.21 -17.73
C LYS A 133 -15.93 -17.09 -16.69
N LEU A 134 -16.76 -18.03 -17.14
CA LEU A 134 -17.48 -18.94 -16.25
C LEU A 134 -16.51 -19.79 -15.43
N LEU A 135 -15.49 -20.38 -16.06
CA LEU A 135 -14.48 -21.19 -15.36
C LEU A 135 -13.65 -20.34 -14.40
N ARG A 136 -13.22 -19.15 -14.84
CA ARG A 136 -12.48 -18.20 -13.99
C ARG A 136 -13.30 -17.79 -12.75
N SER A 137 -14.58 -17.51 -12.94
CA SER A 137 -15.51 -17.15 -11.84
C SER A 137 -15.73 -18.31 -10.86
N GLN A 138 -15.88 -19.55 -11.34
CA GLN A 138 -16.01 -20.71 -10.46
C GLN A 138 -14.71 -20.98 -9.70
N LEU A 139 -13.55 -20.86 -10.35
CA LEU A 139 -12.24 -20.98 -9.69
C LEU A 139 -12.07 -19.90 -8.61
N GLY A 140 -12.50 -18.67 -8.88
CA GLY A 140 -12.50 -17.59 -7.88
C GLY A 140 -13.37 -17.90 -6.66
N LYS A 141 -14.59 -18.41 -6.88
CA LYS A 141 -15.49 -18.84 -5.79
C LYS A 141 -14.89 -19.97 -4.95
N VAL A 142 -14.27 -20.95 -5.59
CA VAL A 142 -13.57 -22.04 -4.90
C VAL A 142 -12.41 -21.48 -4.09
N ALA A 143 -11.59 -20.61 -4.67
CA ALA A 143 -10.48 -19.97 -3.97
C ALA A 143 -10.94 -19.18 -2.73
N ARG A 144 -12.09 -18.50 -2.82
CA ARG A 144 -12.74 -17.82 -1.69
C ARG A 144 -13.16 -18.77 -0.58
N ILE A 145 -13.85 -19.86 -0.94
CA ILE A 145 -14.29 -20.88 0.02
C ILE A 145 -13.08 -21.50 0.71
N MET A 146 -12.02 -21.79 -0.04
CA MET A 146 -10.76 -22.31 0.48
C MET A 146 -10.11 -21.34 1.48
N HIS A 147 -10.14 -20.03 1.20
CA HIS A 147 -9.67 -19.00 2.13
C HIS A 147 -10.50 -18.98 3.43
N LEU A 148 -11.82 -18.95 3.32
CA LEU A 148 -12.75 -18.92 4.46
C LEU A 148 -12.66 -20.17 5.34
N LEU A 149 -12.33 -21.33 4.76
CA LEU A 149 -12.10 -22.59 5.49
C LEU A 149 -10.71 -22.68 6.15
N GLY A 150 -10.05 -21.53 6.35
CA GLY A 150 -8.75 -21.41 6.99
C GLY A 150 -7.56 -21.38 6.03
N GLY A 151 -7.78 -21.26 4.72
CA GLY A 151 -6.72 -21.09 3.72
C GLY A 151 -5.58 -22.10 3.88
N THR A 152 -4.35 -21.60 3.94
CA THR A 152 -3.16 -22.43 4.17
C THR A 152 -3.01 -22.87 5.63
N ARG A 153 -3.75 -22.32 6.61
CA ARG A 153 -3.69 -22.81 8.00
C ARG A 153 -4.33 -24.19 8.19
N ASN A 154 -5.11 -24.67 7.22
CA ASN A 154 -5.74 -25.99 7.27
C ASN A 154 -4.76 -27.09 6.78
N PHE A 155 -4.33 -27.97 7.70
CA PHE A 155 -3.31 -29.01 7.46
C PHE A 155 -3.65 -29.95 6.30
N LEU A 156 -4.93 -30.32 6.16
CA LEU A 156 -5.41 -31.21 5.10
C LEU A 156 -5.29 -30.54 3.71
N LEU A 157 -5.61 -29.25 3.65
CA LEU A 157 -5.52 -28.45 2.43
C LEU A 157 -4.07 -28.30 1.97
N ARG A 158 -3.17 -27.91 2.89
CA ARG A 158 -1.72 -27.83 2.62
C ARG A 158 -1.16 -29.14 2.10
N SER A 159 -1.57 -30.26 2.69
CA SER A 159 -1.12 -31.59 2.29
C SER A 159 -1.61 -31.98 0.90
N ALA A 160 -2.86 -31.66 0.56
CA ALA A 160 -3.41 -31.89 -0.78
C ALA A 160 -2.71 -31.04 -1.84
N ILE A 161 -2.47 -29.75 -1.56
CA ILE A 161 -1.81 -28.80 -2.49
C ILE A 161 -0.36 -29.21 -2.77
N ARG A 162 0.39 -29.58 -1.72
CA ARG A 162 1.78 -30.03 -1.84
C ARG A 162 1.89 -31.31 -2.67
N ARG A 163 0.87 -32.18 -2.66
CA ARG A 163 0.82 -33.39 -3.51
C ARG A 163 0.63 -33.07 -5.00
N VAL A 164 0.05 -31.91 -5.33
CA VAL A 164 -0.12 -31.43 -6.71
C VAL A 164 1.08 -30.59 -7.17
N GLY A 165 2.08 -30.39 -6.31
CA GLY A 165 3.35 -29.72 -6.67
C GLY A 165 3.27 -28.19 -6.71
N LEU A 166 2.19 -27.58 -6.21
CA LEU A 166 2.03 -26.13 -6.16
C LEU A 166 2.65 -25.55 -4.88
N PRO A 167 3.41 -24.44 -4.96
CA PRO A 167 3.89 -23.73 -3.77
C PRO A 167 2.74 -23.22 -2.91
N VAL A 168 2.86 -23.31 -1.59
CA VAL A 168 1.83 -22.85 -0.64
C VAL A 168 1.57 -21.34 -0.78
N SER A 169 2.61 -20.55 -1.07
CA SER A 169 2.52 -19.11 -1.34
C SER A 169 1.74 -18.77 -2.61
N THR A 170 1.73 -19.68 -3.59
CA THR A 170 0.90 -19.54 -4.80
C THR A 170 -0.58 -19.60 -4.44
N LEU A 171 -0.97 -20.35 -3.40
CA LEU A 171 -2.36 -20.46 -3.01
C LEU A 171 -2.86 -19.25 -2.21
N GLU A 172 -2.02 -18.65 -1.38
CA GLU A 172 -2.33 -17.36 -0.73
C GLU A 172 -2.58 -16.29 -1.78
N LYS A 173 -1.67 -16.18 -2.77
CA LYS A 173 -1.82 -15.31 -3.94
C LYS A 173 -3.09 -15.65 -4.74
N ILE A 174 -3.37 -16.91 -5.05
CA ILE A 174 -4.59 -17.34 -5.76
C ILE A 174 -5.85 -17.07 -4.95
N SER A 175 -5.80 -17.14 -3.62
CA SER A 175 -6.96 -16.91 -2.76
C SER A 175 -7.30 -15.43 -2.63
N SER A 176 -6.29 -14.56 -2.54
CA SER A 176 -6.48 -13.10 -2.56
C SER A 176 -6.85 -12.61 -3.95
N LEU A 177 -6.19 -13.12 -5.00
CA LEU A 177 -6.49 -12.79 -6.40
C LEU A 177 -7.77 -13.43 -6.92
N GLY A 178 -8.19 -14.58 -6.40
CA GLY A 178 -9.29 -15.38 -6.96
C GLY A 178 -10.63 -14.66 -6.90
N ASN A 179 -10.85 -13.89 -5.82
CA ASN A 179 -12.03 -13.04 -5.69
C ASN A 179 -12.09 -11.99 -6.80
N VAL A 180 -10.96 -11.35 -7.09
CA VAL A 180 -10.85 -10.30 -8.08
C VAL A 180 -10.86 -10.88 -9.51
N LEU A 181 -9.97 -11.83 -9.80
CA LEU A 181 -9.89 -12.53 -11.08
C LEU A 181 -11.23 -13.12 -11.53
N GLY A 182 -12.02 -13.64 -10.59
CA GLY A 182 -13.32 -14.25 -10.88
C GLY A 182 -14.41 -13.27 -11.34
N VAL A 183 -14.23 -11.97 -11.08
CA VAL A 183 -15.18 -10.90 -11.42
C VAL A 183 -14.65 -9.91 -12.46
N SER A 184 -13.33 -9.87 -12.70
CA SER A 184 -12.70 -9.00 -13.70
C SER A 184 -12.93 -9.49 -15.12
N ASP A 185 -13.27 -8.60 -16.07
CA ASP A 185 -13.35 -8.91 -17.51
C ASP A 185 -12.13 -8.42 -18.28
N THR A 186 -11.52 -7.33 -17.80
CA THR A 186 -10.34 -6.69 -18.36
C THR A 186 -9.19 -6.65 -17.35
N MET A 187 -7.98 -6.32 -17.82
CA MET A 187 -6.85 -6.02 -16.94
C MET A 187 -7.15 -4.84 -16.00
N ARG A 188 -7.95 -3.88 -16.47
CA ARG A 188 -8.42 -2.75 -15.66
C ARG A 188 -9.28 -3.19 -14.51
N ASP A 189 -10.25 -4.07 -14.74
CA ASP A 189 -11.09 -4.60 -13.66
C ASP A 189 -10.27 -5.38 -12.63
N LEU A 190 -9.20 -6.05 -13.07
CA LEU A 190 -8.28 -6.75 -12.18
C LEU A 190 -7.47 -5.77 -11.34
N TYR A 191 -6.91 -4.74 -11.97
CA TYR A 191 -6.19 -3.67 -11.27
C TYR A 191 -7.09 -2.98 -10.24
N VAL A 192 -8.26 -2.51 -10.67
CA VAL A 192 -9.23 -1.81 -9.81
C VAL A 192 -9.68 -2.69 -8.65
N GLY A 193 -9.88 -3.99 -8.86
CA GLY A 193 -10.23 -4.88 -7.76
C GLY A 193 -9.08 -5.17 -6.79
N LEU A 194 -7.82 -4.98 -7.19
CA LEU A 194 -6.64 -5.12 -6.33
C LEU A 194 -6.33 -3.87 -5.52
N THR A 195 -6.70 -2.69 -6.02
CA THR A 195 -6.51 -1.41 -5.32
C THR A 195 -7.73 -1.01 -4.49
N ARG A 196 -8.79 -1.83 -4.48
CA ARG A 196 -9.97 -1.62 -3.64
C ARG A 196 -9.90 -2.45 -2.36
N THR A 197 -10.16 -1.79 -1.23
CA THR A 197 -10.39 -2.47 0.07
C THR A 197 -11.66 -3.31 0.05
N PHE A 198 -12.72 -2.83 -0.62
CA PHE A 198 -14.00 -3.52 -0.73
C PHE A 198 -14.29 -3.94 -2.18
N VAL A 199 -14.70 -5.19 -2.36
CA VAL A 199 -15.09 -5.71 -3.69
C VAL A 199 -16.34 -5.01 -4.23
N GLN A 200 -17.25 -4.60 -3.33
CA GLN A 200 -18.55 -3.98 -3.66
C GLN A 200 -18.81 -2.76 -2.76
N PRO A 201 -18.05 -1.65 -2.93
CA PRO A 201 -18.22 -0.44 -2.12
C PRO A 201 -19.63 0.16 -2.23
N GLU A 202 -20.32 -0.05 -3.35
CA GLU A 202 -21.69 0.41 -3.61
C GLU A 202 -22.75 -0.15 -2.64
N LEU A 203 -22.41 -1.17 -1.85
CA LEU A 203 -23.27 -1.67 -0.77
C LEU A 203 -23.25 -0.76 0.48
N PHE A 204 -22.21 0.06 0.62
CA PHE A 204 -21.98 0.89 1.79
C PHE A 204 -22.21 2.39 1.52
N LEU A 205 -22.31 2.79 0.25
CA LEU A 205 -22.50 4.17 -0.17
C LEU A 205 -23.98 4.47 -0.44
N GLN A 206 -24.48 5.60 0.07
CA GLN A 206 -25.84 6.07 -0.22
C GLN A 206 -25.97 6.55 -1.67
N ASP A 207 -24.98 7.29 -2.15
CA ASP A 207 -24.88 7.70 -3.55
C ASP A 207 -23.94 6.76 -4.30
N LYS A 208 -24.50 6.05 -5.28
CA LYS A 208 -23.76 5.17 -6.20
C LYS A 208 -23.16 5.98 -7.35
N THR A 209 -22.39 7.02 -7.01
CA THR A 209 -21.63 7.73 -8.04
C THR A 209 -20.68 6.74 -8.71
N GLU A 210 -20.60 6.79 -10.04
CA GLU A 210 -19.60 6.01 -10.77
C GLU A 210 -18.23 6.39 -10.24
N SER A 211 -17.47 5.39 -9.80
CA SER A 211 -16.10 5.54 -9.33
C SER A 211 -15.31 6.36 -10.36
N SER A 212 -14.68 7.46 -9.95
CA SER A 212 -13.85 8.32 -10.84
C SER A 212 -12.77 7.52 -11.59
N TYR A 213 -12.40 6.35 -11.06
CA TYR A 213 -11.51 5.37 -11.71
C TYR A 213 -12.03 4.84 -13.05
N ASN A 214 -13.35 4.85 -13.29
CA ASN A 214 -13.96 4.27 -14.48
C ASN A 214 -14.04 5.25 -15.66
N ASN A 215 -13.97 6.56 -15.42
CA ASN A 215 -14.27 7.59 -16.42
C ASN A 215 -13.13 8.60 -16.59
N ASN A 216 -11.87 8.18 -16.46
CA ASN A 216 -10.75 9.03 -16.86
C ASN A 216 -10.32 8.68 -18.30
N PRO A 217 -10.70 9.50 -19.30
CA PRO A 217 -10.41 9.22 -20.71
C PRO A 217 -8.91 9.22 -21.00
N ASP A 218 -8.10 9.92 -20.22
CA ASP A 218 -6.63 9.94 -20.37
C ASP A 218 -6.02 8.57 -20.05
N LEU A 219 -6.64 7.81 -19.15
CA LEU A 219 -6.19 6.45 -18.78
C LEU A 219 -6.51 5.42 -19.87
N ASP A 220 -7.58 5.64 -20.63
CA ASP A 220 -7.95 4.80 -21.76
C ASP A 220 -7.02 5.03 -22.95
N THR A 221 -6.62 6.28 -23.22
CA THR A 221 -5.72 6.61 -24.33
C THR A 221 -4.29 6.11 -24.13
N ILE A 222 -3.80 6.04 -22.89
CA ILE A 222 -2.43 5.55 -22.62
C ILE A 222 -2.34 4.02 -22.56
N GLN A 223 -3.47 3.30 -22.46
CA GLN A 223 -3.48 1.85 -22.32
C GLN A 223 -2.82 1.12 -23.50
N ASP A 224 -3.02 1.62 -24.72
CA ASP A 224 -2.44 1.02 -25.93
C ASP A 224 -0.97 1.42 -26.17
N LEU A 225 -0.46 2.39 -25.42
CA LEU A 225 0.90 2.92 -25.56
C LEU A 225 1.91 2.27 -24.61
N LEU A 226 1.43 1.58 -23.58
CA LEU A 226 2.23 1.09 -22.46
C LEU A 226 2.17 -0.44 -22.33
N GLY A 227 3.25 -1.03 -21.83
CA GLY A 227 3.22 -2.40 -21.36
C GLY A 227 2.30 -2.55 -20.13
N PRO A 228 1.82 -3.77 -19.81
CA PRO A 228 0.92 -3.98 -18.67
C PRO A 228 1.41 -3.44 -17.32
N ALA A 229 2.72 -3.55 -17.04
CA ALA A 229 3.32 -3.06 -15.81
C ALA A 229 3.38 -1.51 -15.80
N GLU A 230 3.84 -0.91 -16.89
CA GLU A 230 3.90 0.54 -17.07
C GLU A 230 2.51 1.18 -17.01
N TRP A 231 1.51 0.52 -17.60
CA TRP A 231 0.12 0.94 -17.50
C TRP A 231 -0.37 0.94 -16.04
N MET A 232 -0.04 -0.10 -15.26
CA MET A 232 -0.38 -0.12 -13.83
C MET A 232 0.35 0.98 -13.03
N MET A 233 1.62 1.24 -13.33
CA MET A 233 2.38 2.33 -12.71
C MET A 233 1.75 3.70 -13.03
N ALA A 234 1.31 3.90 -14.28
CA ALA A 234 0.60 5.10 -14.70
C ALA A 234 -0.76 5.24 -13.99
N MET A 235 -1.52 4.14 -13.88
CA MET A 235 -2.76 4.11 -13.12
C MET A 235 -2.52 4.48 -11.65
N ASP A 236 -1.49 3.90 -11.02
CA ASP A 236 -1.15 4.19 -9.64
C ASP A 236 -0.76 5.66 -9.46
N SER A 237 0.08 6.20 -10.35
CA SER A 237 0.50 7.61 -10.33
C SER A 237 -0.65 8.60 -10.52
N LEU A 238 -1.65 8.26 -11.34
CA LEU A 238 -2.77 9.14 -11.68
C LEU A 238 -3.99 8.96 -10.76
N SER A 239 -4.04 7.91 -9.95
CA SER A 239 -5.22 7.61 -9.13
C SER A 239 -4.88 7.13 -7.71
N TYR A 240 -4.16 6.01 -7.56
CA TYR A 240 -3.86 5.43 -6.24
C TYR A 240 -3.00 6.35 -5.36
N LEU A 241 -1.91 6.87 -5.92
CA LEU A 241 -0.99 7.78 -5.24
C LEU A 241 -1.70 9.07 -4.78
N PRO A 242 -2.35 9.86 -5.67
CA PRO A 242 -3.04 11.09 -5.26
C PRO A 242 -4.38 10.87 -4.56
N GLY A 243 -4.96 9.66 -4.60
CA GLY A 243 -6.27 9.34 -4.01
C GLY A 243 -6.21 8.58 -2.68
N ASP A 244 -5.08 7.92 -2.38
CA ASP A 244 -4.90 7.11 -1.17
C ASP A 244 -3.60 7.51 -0.46
N ILE A 245 -2.44 7.22 -1.05
CA ILE A 245 -1.13 7.35 -0.40
C ILE A 245 -0.84 8.78 0.05
N LEU A 246 -0.95 9.77 -0.86
CA LEU A 246 -0.67 11.17 -0.54
C LEU A 246 -1.76 11.80 0.33
N VAL A 247 -3.02 11.44 0.11
CA VAL A 247 -4.16 11.93 0.92
C VAL A 247 -4.00 11.49 2.37
N LYS A 248 -3.65 10.22 2.58
CA LYS A 248 -3.40 9.65 3.90
C LYS A 248 -2.36 10.48 4.66
N VAL A 249 -1.17 10.62 4.09
CA VAL A 249 -0.04 11.25 4.78
C VAL A 249 -0.26 12.75 4.95
N ASP A 250 -0.81 13.43 3.94
CA ASP A 250 -1.07 14.87 3.99
C ASP A 250 -2.13 15.21 5.04
N ARG A 251 -3.30 14.55 5.01
CA ARG A 251 -4.38 14.81 5.99
C ARG A 251 -3.95 14.47 7.40
N ALA A 252 -3.27 13.34 7.61
CA ALA A 252 -2.71 12.97 8.90
C ALA A 252 -1.71 14.02 9.42
N ALA A 253 -0.76 14.45 8.60
CA ALA A 253 0.26 15.42 8.98
C ALA A 253 -0.33 16.82 9.23
N MET A 254 -1.22 17.29 8.36
CA MET A 254 -1.86 18.60 8.49
C MET A 254 -2.76 18.69 9.72
N SER A 255 -3.43 17.60 10.11
CA SER A 255 -4.24 17.56 11.35
C SER A 255 -3.43 17.86 12.62
N VAL A 256 -2.10 17.71 12.56
CA VAL A 256 -1.18 18.03 13.65
C VAL A 256 -0.24 19.19 13.31
N SER A 257 -0.50 19.94 12.23
CA SER A 257 0.38 21.04 11.78
C SER A 257 1.82 20.59 11.49
N LEU A 258 1.99 19.40 10.91
CA LEU A 258 3.25 18.88 10.37
C LEU A 258 3.19 18.95 8.85
N GLU A 259 4.24 19.45 8.21
CA GLU A 259 4.38 19.43 6.75
C GLU A 259 5.15 18.18 6.30
N THR A 260 4.63 17.43 5.35
CA THR A 260 5.35 16.30 4.74
C THR A 260 5.79 16.64 3.32
N ARG A 261 6.93 16.09 2.90
CA ARG A 261 7.49 16.25 1.55
C ARG A 261 7.95 14.88 1.04
N ALA A 262 7.52 14.51 -0.16
CA ALA A 262 7.86 13.26 -0.82
C ALA A 262 8.89 13.52 -1.93
N PRO A 263 10.21 13.35 -1.68
CA PRO A 263 11.24 13.78 -2.63
C PRO A 263 11.21 13.00 -3.95
N PHE A 264 10.75 11.75 -3.95
CA PHE A 264 10.64 10.94 -5.18
C PHE A 264 9.67 11.53 -6.21
N LEU A 265 8.75 12.39 -5.78
CA LEU A 265 7.79 13.07 -6.67
C LEU A 265 8.31 14.41 -7.20
N ASP A 266 9.57 14.75 -6.94
CA ASP A 266 10.21 15.89 -7.60
C ASP A 266 10.28 15.65 -9.12
N SER A 267 9.85 16.64 -9.91
CA SER A 267 9.77 16.49 -11.37
C SER A 267 11.11 16.14 -11.99
N ARG A 268 12.24 16.57 -11.40
CA ARG A 268 13.58 16.24 -11.89
C ARG A 268 13.93 14.77 -11.70
N ILE A 269 13.28 14.08 -10.76
CA ILE A 269 13.45 12.63 -10.55
C ILE A 269 12.53 11.87 -11.51
N VAL A 270 11.28 12.32 -11.64
CA VAL A 270 10.28 11.66 -12.50
C VAL A 270 10.62 11.79 -13.99
N GLU A 271 11.21 12.91 -14.41
CA GLU A 271 11.54 13.20 -15.82
C GLU A 271 12.94 12.70 -16.25
N ALA A 272 13.76 12.19 -15.32
CA ALA A 272 15.15 11.77 -15.58
C ALA A 272 15.25 10.44 -16.34
#